data_AF-A0A160IM40-F1
#
_entry.id   AF-A0A160IM40-F1
#
_cell.length_a   1.000
_cell.length_b   1.000
_cell.length_c   1.000
_cell.angle_alpha   90.00
_cell.angle_beta   90.00
_cell.angle_gamma   90.00
#
_symmetry.space_group_name_H-M   'P 1'
#
loop_
_entity.id
_entity.type
_entity.pdbx_description
1 polymer ?
#
loop_
_entity_poly.entity_id
_entity_poly.type
_entity_poly.pdbx_seq_one_letter_code
_entity_poly.pdbx_strand_id
1 'polypeptide(L)'
;MDWEGIKQLAFGPLNLSHDELGKLTHREFMELVEGFEWRDKYQRSMMAVHARTIMSAQHKKPLDPVKAFNLKQKKEKKKTNAEESKNIVQELEREMG
;
A
#
# COMPACT_ATOMS: atom_id res chain seq x y z
N MET A 1 -1.92 -19.38 9.99
CA MET A 1 -2.26 -19.66 8.58
C MET A 1 -2.53 -21.16 8.50
N ASP A 2 -3.67 -21.56 7.99
CA ASP A 2 -4.01 -22.96 7.75
C ASP A 2 -3.39 -23.45 6.43
N TRP A 3 -3.32 -24.78 6.25
CA TRP A 3 -2.74 -25.38 5.04
C TRP A 3 -3.52 -25.02 3.78
N GLU A 4 -4.84 -24.83 3.91
CA GLU A 4 -5.71 -24.39 2.82
C GLU A 4 -5.35 -22.97 2.37
N GLY A 5 -5.16 -22.03 3.30
CA GLY A 5 -4.72 -20.67 2.99
C GLY A 5 -3.33 -20.60 2.36
N ILE A 6 -2.41 -21.48 2.78
CA ILE A 6 -1.07 -21.59 2.16
C ILE A 6 -1.20 -22.01 0.70
N LYS A 7 -2.01 -23.03 0.39
CA LYS A 7 -2.22 -23.50 -0.99
C LYS A 7 -2.84 -22.42 -1.87
N GLN A 8 -3.84 -21.71 -1.37
CA GLN A 8 -4.50 -20.65 -2.12
C GLN A 8 -3.53 -19.53 -2.51
N LEU A 9 -2.65 -19.12 -1.59
CA LEU A 9 -1.62 -18.12 -1.86
C LEU A 9 -0.52 -18.63 -2.77
N ALA A 10 -0.05 -19.86 -2.53
CA ALA A 10 1.01 -20.48 -3.31
C ALA A 10 0.62 -20.68 -4.77
N PHE A 11 -0.53 -21.32 -5.02
CA PHE A 11 -0.96 -21.72 -6.36
C PHE A 11 -1.74 -20.66 -7.11
N GLY A 12 -2.27 -19.65 -6.40
CA GLY A 12 -2.91 -18.50 -7.02
C GLY A 12 -1.92 -17.34 -7.20
N PRO A 13 -1.89 -16.37 -6.28
CA PRO A 13 -1.09 -15.15 -6.40
C PRO A 13 0.41 -15.33 -6.62
N LEU A 14 1.03 -16.33 -6.00
CA LEU A 14 2.46 -16.59 -6.12
C LEU A 14 2.80 -17.49 -7.31
N ASN A 15 1.80 -18.13 -7.92
CA ASN A 15 1.93 -19.01 -9.07
C ASN A 15 3.06 -20.04 -8.93
N LEU A 16 3.24 -20.58 -7.72
CA LEU A 16 4.21 -21.62 -7.43
C LEU A 16 3.66 -22.97 -7.92
N SER A 17 4.54 -23.83 -8.40
CA SER A 17 4.22 -25.24 -8.60
C SER A 17 4.21 -25.99 -7.25
N HIS A 18 3.66 -27.22 -7.26
CA HIS A 18 3.66 -28.07 -6.07
C HIS A 18 5.07 -28.40 -5.58
N ASP A 19 6.00 -28.58 -6.52
CA ASP A 19 7.41 -28.89 -6.22
C ASP A 19 8.14 -27.67 -5.64
N GLU A 20 7.91 -26.48 -6.21
CA GLU A 20 8.48 -25.23 -5.67
C GLU A 20 7.98 -24.94 -4.26
N LEU A 21 6.69 -25.14 -3.99
CA LEU A 21 6.15 -24.99 -2.64
C LEU A 21 6.77 -25.99 -1.66
N GLY A 22 7.00 -27.24 -2.09
CA GLY A 22 7.60 -28.27 -1.25
C GLY A 22 9.08 -28.03 -0.90
N LYS A 23 9.78 -27.24 -1.72
CA LYS A 23 11.19 -26.86 -1.51
C LYS A 23 11.37 -25.64 -0.61
N LEU A 24 10.34 -24.81 -0.48
CA LEU A 24 10.41 -23.58 0.31
C LEU A 24 10.27 -23.87 1.81
N THR A 25 11.10 -23.21 2.59
CA THR A 25 10.87 -23.10 4.03
C THR A 25 9.68 -22.16 4.30
N HIS A 26 9.08 -22.28 5.48
CA HIS A 26 7.99 -21.39 5.88
C HIS A 26 8.40 -19.91 5.81
N ARG A 27 9.65 -19.59 6.17
CA ARG A 27 10.16 -18.22 6.14
C ARG A 27 10.24 -17.69 4.70
N GLU A 28 10.84 -18.45 3.79
CA GLU A 28 10.95 -18.03 2.38
C GLU A 28 9.56 -17.87 1.73
N PHE A 29 8.63 -18.75 2.08
CA PHE A 29 7.23 -18.60 1.65
C PHE A 29 6.62 -17.27 2.14
N MET A 30 6.83 -16.91 3.40
CA MET A 30 6.31 -15.66 3.95
C MET A 30 6.95 -14.42 3.31
N GLU A 31 8.26 -14.47 2.99
CA GLU A 31 8.94 -13.39 2.26
C GLU A 31 8.34 -13.20 0.84
N LEU A 32 7.96 -14.29 0.17
CA LEU A 32 7.25 -14.23 -1.12
C LEU A 32 5.86 -13.62 -0.98
N VAL A 33 5.10 -14.01 0.04
CA VAL A 33 3.77 -13.45 0.33
C VAL A 33 3.87 -11.94 0.58
N GLU A 34 4.81 -11.50 1.42
CA GLU A 34 5.03 -10.07 1.69
C GLU A 34 5.38 -9.29 0.42
N GLY A 35 6.29 -9.84 -0.40
CA GLY A 35 6.65 -9.25 -1.68
C GLY A 35 5.44 -9.14 -2.64
N PHE A 36 4.55 -10.14 -2.65
CA PHE A 36 3.32 -10.09 -3.43
C PHE A 36 2.36 -9.00 -2.91
N GLU A 37 2.11 -8.94 -1.60
CA GLU A 37 1.22 -7.93 -1.01
C GLU A 37 1.71 -6.51 -1.30
N TRP A 38 3.03 -6.29 -1.25
CA TRP A 38 3.64 -5.02 -1.62
C TRP A 38 3.38 -4.66 -3.09
N ARG A 39 3.57 -5.61 -4.01
CA ARG A 39 3.32 -5.40 -5.45
C ARG A 39 1.84 -5.13 -5.73
N ASP A 40 0.93 -5.92 -5.15
CA ASP A 40 -0.52 -5.75 -5.32
C ASP A 40 -0.98 -4.39 -4.81
N LYS A 41 -0.50 -3.95 -3.65
CA LYS A 41 -0.81 -2.62 -3.10
C LYS A 41 -0.32 -1.49 -4.00
N TYR A 42 0.89 -1.62 -4.55
CA TYR A 42 1.44 -0.64 -5.49
C TYR A 42 0.64 -0.59 -6.79
N GLN A 43 0.33 -1.74 -7.38
CA GLN A 43 -0.51 -1.88 -8.58
C GLN A 43 -1.88 -1.26 -8.39
N ARG A 44 -2.58 -1.58 -7.29
CA ARG A 44 -3.88 -0.96 -6.96
C ARG A 44 -3.80 0.55 -6.82
N SER A 45 -2.72 1.05 -6.24
CA SER A 45 -2.50 2.50 -6.11
C SER A 45 -2.32 3.18 -7.47
N MET A 46 -1.54 2.58 -8.37
CA MET A 46 -1.38 3.08 -9.75
C MET A 46 -2.70 3.03 -10.52
N MET A 47 -3.43 1.92 -10.45
CA MET A 47 -4.74 1.77 -11.09
C MET A 47 -5.73 2.80 -10.57
N ALA A 48 -5.72 3.10 -9.27
CA ALA A 48 -6.57 4.12 -8.67
C ALA A 48 -6.30 5.52 -9.24
N VAL A 49 -5.02 5.88 -9.40
CA VAL A 49 -4.61 7.14 -10.04
C VAL A 49 -5.07 7.18 -11.49
N HIS A 50 -4.85 6.09 -12.24
CA HIS A 50 -5.24 6.01 -13.64
C HIS A 50 -6.77 6.12 -13.82
N ALA A 51 -7.52 5.40 -13.00
CA ALA A 51 -8.99 5.45 -12.98
C ALA A 51 -9.49 6.86 -12.67
N ARG A 52 -8.86 7.58 -11.72
CA ARG A 52 -9.17 8.99 -11.47
C ARG A 52 -8.96 9.85 -12.71
N THR A 53 -7.84 9.68 -13.43
CA THR A 53 -7.57 10.46 -14.64
C THR A 53 -8.67 10.26 -15.67
N ILE A 54 -9.03 9.01 -15.98
CA ILE A 54 -10.10 8.68 -16.92
C ILE A 54 -11.45 9.24 -16.44
N MET A 55 -11.82 9.00 -15.18
CA MET A 55 -13.09 9.43 -14.62
C MET A 55 -13.21 10.95 -14.52
N SER A 56 -12.11 11.66 -14.29
CA SER A 56 -12.10 13.13 -14.26
C SER A 56 -12.38 13.76 -15.62
N ALA A 57 -12.06 13.06 -16.71
CA ALA A 57 -12.40 13.49 -18.06
C ALA A 57 -13.90 13.30 -18.36
N GLN A 58 -14.55 12.27 -17.79
CA GLN A 58 -15.97 11.98 -18.01
C GLN A 58 -16.90 12.66 -16.99
N HIS A 59 -16.45 12.90 -15.76
CA HIS A 59 -17.26 13.46 -14.69
C HIS A 59 -16.74 14.83 -14.24
N LYS A 60 -17.65 15.79 -14.05
CA LYS A 60 -17.33 17.16 -13.57
C LYS A 60 -16.71 17.21 -12.16
N LYS A 61 -16.72 16.10 -11.40
CA LYS A 61 -16.16 16.02 -10.04
C LYS A 61 -15.04 14.99 -10.01
N PRO A 62 -13.80 15.38 -9.66
CA PRO A 62 -12.70 14.44 -9.56
C PRO A 62 -12.95 13.44 -8.43
N LEU A 63 -12.84 12.15 -8.74
CA LEU A 63 -12.99 11.07 -7.79
C LEU A 63 -11.75 11.00 -6.88
N ASP A 64 -11.95 10.87 -5.57
CA ASP A 64 -10.86 10.68 -4.61
C ASP A 64 -10.41 9.20 -4.65
N PRO A 65 -9.21 8.89 -5.20
CA PRO A 65 -8.77 7.51 -5.36
C PRO A 65 -8.53 6.82 -4.01
N VAL A 66 -8.20 7.58 -2.96
CA VAL A 66 -7.92 7.03 -1.64
C VAL A 66 -9.20 6.46 -1.02
N LYS A 67 -10.32 7.17 -1.19
CA LYS A 67 -11.64 6.72 -0.73
C LYS A 67 -12.23 5.63 -1.60
N ALA A 68 -12.12 5.75 -2.92
CA ALA A 68 -12.75 4.82 -3.85
C ALA A 68 -12.12 3.42 -3.84
N PHE A 69 -10.80 3.35 -3.64
CA PHE A 69 -10.07 2.08 -3.66
C PHE A 69 -9.70 1.56 -2.27
N ASN A 70 -10.28 2.14 -1.20
CA ASN A 70 -9.97 1.77 0.19
C ASN A 70 -8.46 1.66 0.45
N LEU A 71 -7.67 2.54 -0.19
CA LEU A 71 -6.24 2.66 0.04
C LEU A 71 -6.09 3.33 1.40
N LYS A 72 -6.31 2.58 2.48
CA LYS A 72 -6.08 3.04 3.85
C LYS A 72 -4.61 3.42 3.96
N GLN A 73 -4.28 4.66 3.68
CA GLN A 73 -3.12 5.29 4.27
C GLN A 73 -3.39 5.20 5.77
N LYS A 74 -2.57 4.43 6.49
CA LYS A 74 -2.38 4.66 7.92
C LYS A 74 -1.85 6.09 8.03
N LYS A 75 -2.75 7.08 7.98
CA LYS A 75 -2.45 8.40 8.49
C LYS A 75 -2.40 8.19 9.99
N GLU A 76 -1.21 7.99 10.51
CA GLU A 76 -0.95 8.41 11.87
C GLU A 76 -1.33 9.88 11.94
N LYS A 77 -2.54 10.15 12.42
CA LYS A 77 -2.91 11.50 12.80
C LYS A 77 -2.06 11.82 14.02
N LYS A 78 -0.83 12.31 13.81
CA LYS A 78 -0.24 13.21 14.81
C LYS A 78 -1.23 14.36 14.93
N LYS A 79 -1.89 14.45 16.09
CA LYS A 79 -2.66 15.63 16.47
C LYS A 79 -1.64 16.75 16.70
N THR A 80 -1.14 17.36 15.64
CA THR A 80 -0.26 18.52 15.81
C THR A 80 -1.15 19.68 16.23
N ASN A 81 -0.97 20.15 17.46
CA ASN A 81 -1.60 21.38 17.93
C ASN A 81 -1.00 22.56 17.14
N ALA A 82 -1.78 23.58 16.83
CA ALA A 82 -1.38 24.67 15.93
C ALA A 82 -0.13 25.45 16.43
N GLU A 83 0.20 25.33 17.71
CA GLU A 83 1.38 25.91 18.34
C GLU A 83 2.67 25.14 18.02
N GLU A 84 2.63 23.80 17.96
CA GLU A 84 3.82 22.99 17.66
C GLU A 84 4.30 23.19 16.22
N SER A 85 3.36 23.42 15.29
CA SER A 85 3.68 23.69 13.89
C SER A 85 4.42 25.03 13.72
N LYS A 86 4.13 26.03 14.56
CA LYS A 86 4.81 27.33 14.52
C LYS A 86 6.23 27.26 15.08
N ASN A 87 6.44 26.49 16.15
CA ASN A 87 7.77 26.27 16.70
C ASN A 87 8.69 25.52 15.72
N ILE A 88 8.18 24.50 15.04
CA ILE A 88 8.97 23.75 14.05
C ILE A 88 9.39 24.65 12.87
N VAL A 89 8.50 25.54 12.41
CA VAL A 89 8.83 26.49 11.33
C VAL A 89 9.90 27.49 11.79
N GLN A 90 9.81 28.01 13.01
CA GLN A 90 10.84 28.92 13.56
C GLN A 90 12.19 28.24 13.79
N GLU A 91 12.18 26.95 14.13
CA GLU A 91 13.39 26.15 14.32
C GLU A 91 14.09 25.87 12.97
N LEU A 92 13.32 25.52 11.93
CA LEU A 92 13.81 25.35 10.57
C LEU A 92 14.33 26.66 9.95
N GLU A 93 13.69 27.80 10.26
CA GLU A 93 14.16 29.12 9.84
C GLU A 93 15.47 29.54 10.51
N ARG A 94 15.77 29.02 11.71
CA ARG A 94 17.05 29.23 12.40
C ARG A 94 18.19 28.34 11.89
N GLU A 95 17.88 27.14 11.41
CA GLU A 95 18.92 26.24 10.88
C GLU A 95 19.33 26.58 9.44
N MET A 96 18.46 27.24 8.67
CA MET A 96 18.75 27.69 7.30
C MET A 96 19.20 29.16 7.20
N GLY A 97 19.30 29.88 8.32
CA GLY A 97 19.71 31.29 8.42
C GLY A 97 21.12 31.46 8.96
#